data_AF-A0A3R8X3U5-F1
#
_entry.id   AF-A0A3R8X3U5-F1
#
_cell.length_a   1.000
_cell.length_b   1.000
_cell.length_c   1.000
_cell.angle_alpha   90.00
_cell.angle_beta   90.00
_cell.angle_gamma   90.00
#
_symmetry.space_group_name_H-M   'P 1'
#
loop_
_entity.id
_entity.type
_entity.pdbx_description
1 polymer ?
#
loop_
_entity_poly.entity_id
_entity_poly.type
_entity_poly.pdbx_seq_one_letter_code
_entity_poly.pdbx_strand_id
1 'polypeptide(L)' 'MILGSRPRPDDSARTYTVQMESRGNERFIVEDRLDAEFLELADEFAMKARRILAENPRKTRRRARR' A
#
# COMPACT_ATOMS: atom_id res chain seq x y z
N MET A 1 -35.16 12.61 -31.92
CA MET A 1 -34.34 12.88 -30.72
C MET A 1 -33.67 11.58 -30.32
N ILE A 2 -32.39 11.41 -30.64
CA ILE A 2 -31.65 10.18 -30.31
C ILE A 2 -31.25 10.28 -28.85
N LEU A 3 -31.90 9.47 -28.02
CA LEU A 3 -31.61 9.32 -26.61
C LEU A 3 -30.15 8.86 -26.50
N GLY A 4 -29.27 9.75 -26.05
CA GLY A 4 -27.85 9.46 -25.91
C GLY A 4 -27.65 8.30 -24.96
N SER A 5 -27.31 7.14 -25.51
CA SER A 5 -26.83 5.99 -24.77
C SER A 5 -25.51 6.38 -24.11
N ARG A 6 -25.57 6.87 -22.86
CA ARG A 6 -24.39 6.91 -22.00
C ARG A 6 -23.85 5.47 -21.95
N PRO A 7 -22.57 5.24 -22.29
CA PRO A 7 -21.98 3.94 -22.02
C PRO A 7 -22.13 3.70 -20.52
N ARG A 8 -22.78 2.60 -20.14
CA ARG A 8 -22.69 2.08 -18.77
C ARG A 8 -21.20 1.85 -18.51
N PRO A 9 -20.66 2.26 -17.34
CA PRO A 9 -19.30 1.88 -17.00
C PRO A 9 -19.27 0.36 -17.02
N ASP A 10 -18.43 -0.14 -17.91
CA ASP A 10 -18.16 -1.55 -18.12
C ASP A 10 -17.78 -2.17 -16.77
N ASP A 11 -18.41 -3.29 -16.46
CA ASP A 11 -18.02 -4.15 -15.36
C ASP A 11 -16.57 -4.63 -15.60
N SER A 12 -15.76 -4.74 -14.54
CA SER A 12 -14.60 -5.67 -14.44
C SER A 12 -13.17 -5.18 -14.73
N ALA A 13 -12.74 -4.03 -14.21
CA ALA A 13 -11.40 -3.97 -13.62
C ALA A 13 -11.61 -3.87 -12.10
N ARG A 14 -11.63 -5.02 -11.41
CA ARG A 14 -11.84 -5.04 -9.95
C ARG A 14 -10.58 -4.49 -9.29
N THR A 15 -10.49 -3.17 -9.20
CA THR A 15 -9.36 -2.51 -8.54
C THR A 15 -9.44 -2.78 -7.04
N TYR A 16 -8.31 -3.18 -6.47
CA TYR A 16 -8.12 -3.37 -5.04
C TYR A 16 -7.58 -2.09 -4.44
N THR A 17 -8.08 -1.73 -3.26
CA THR A 17 -7.60 -0.57 -2.52
C THR A 17 -6.90 -1.05 -1.26
N VAL A 18 -5.63 -0.71 -1.11
CA VAL A 18 -4.82 -1.02 0.07
C VAL A 18 -4.52 0.27 0.81
N GLN A 19 -4.72 0.29 2.12
CA GLN A 19 -4.36 1.42 2.97
C GLN A 19 -3.11 1.06 3.78
N MET A 20 -2.05 1.85 3.62
CA MET A 20 -0.76 1.60 4.27
C MET A 20 -0.57 2.48 5.51
N GLU A 21 -0.62 1.88 6.69
CA GLU A 21 -0.41 2.57 7.97
C GLU A 21 1.04 3.07 8.10
N SER A 22 2.00 2.31 7.58
CA SER A 22 3.41 2.70 7.58
C SER A 22 3.65 4.00 6.82
N ARG A 23 2.80 4.36 5.86
CA ARG A 23 2.88 5.61 5.09
C ARG A 23 1.88 6.67 5.56
N GLY A 24 1.40 6.58 6.80
CA GLY A 24 0.46 7.57 7.33
C GLY A 24 -0.94 7.44 6.73
N ASN A 25 -1.40 6.20 6.53
CA ASN A 25 -2.72 5.87 5.98
C ASN A 25 -2.90 6.27 4.50
N GLU A 26 -1.80 6.32 3.76
CA GLU A 26 -1.83 6.49 2.32
C GLU A 26 -2.58 5.33 1.66
N ARG A 27 -3.37 5.63 0.61
CA ARG A 27 -4.18 4.63 -0.10
C ARG A 27 -3.62 4.38 -1.49
N PHE A 28 -3.45 3.12 -1.81
CA PHE A 28 -2.99 2.64 -3.12
C PHE A 28 -4.14 1.91 -3.80
N ILE A 29 -4.34 2.21 -5.09
CA ILE A 29 -5.29 1.52 -5.95
C ILE A 29 -4.46 0.67 -6.90
N VAL A 30 -4.71 -0.63 -6.91
CA VAL A 30 -4.01 -1.60 -7.75
C VAL A 30 -5.01 -2.46 -8.51
N GLU A 31 -4.63 -2.90 -9.70
CA GLU A 31 -5.51 -3.69 -10.56
C GLU A 31 -5.34 -5.20 -10.31
N ASP A 32 -4.14 -5.63 -9.89
CA ASP A 32 -3.85 -7.01 -9.53
C ASP A 32 -4.10 -7.27 -8.03
N ARG A 33 -4.71 -8.41 -7.74
CA ARG A 33 -4.92 -8.90 -6.37
C ARG A 33 -3.59 -9.23 -5.69
N LEU A 34 -2.63 -9.80 -6.42
CA LEU A 34 -1.33 -10.18 -5.85
C LEU A 34 -0.53 -8.94 -5.43
N ASP A 35 -0.65 -7.85 -6.20
CA ASP A 35 -0.04 -6.57 -5.84
C ASP A 35 -0.69 -6.01 -4.56
N ALA A 36 -2.00 -6.17 -4.40
CA ALA A 36 -2.69 -5.76 -3.18
C ALA A 36 -2.17 -6.55 -1.96
N GLU A 37 -2.13 -7.87 -2.06
CA GLU A 37 -1.62 -8.76 -1.00
C GLU A 37 -0.14 -8.46 -0.69
N PHE A 38 0.67 -8.15 -1.70
CA PHE A 38 2.05 -7.74 -1.51
C PHE A 38 2.17 -6.41 -0.75
N LEU A 39 1.36 -5.40 -1.10
CA LEU A 39 1.37 -4.10 -0.43
C LEU A 39 0.92 -4.20 1.03
N GLU A 40 -0.09 -5.02 1.32
CA GLU A 40 -0.53 -5.30 2.69
C GLU A 40 0.61 -5.92 3.52
N LEU A 41 1.27 -6.95 2.99
CA LEU A 41 2.39 -7.61 3.67
C LEU A 41 3.60 -6.66 3.86
N ALA A 42 3.87 -5.82 2.86
CA ALA A 42 4.92 -4.81 2.94
C ALA A 42 4.62 -3.77 4.03
N ASP A 43 3.35 -3.40 4.22
CA ASP A 43 2.93 -2.49 5.27
C ASP A 43 3.15 -3.09 6.67
N GLU A 44 2.72 -4.34 6.88
CA GLU A 44 2.94 -5.08 8.13
C GLU A 44 4.43 -5.20 8.45
N PHE A 45 5.24 -5.55 7.45
CA PHE A 45 6.69 -5.64 7.60
C PHE A 45 7.30 -4.29 8.01
N ALA A 46 6.90 -3.20 7.36
CA ALA A 46 7.39 -1.86 7.66
C ALA A 46 7.02 -1.43 9.09
N MET A 47 5.79 -1.71 9.52
CA MET A 47 5.33 -1.43 10.88
C MET A 47 6.11 -2.22 11.92
N LYS A 48 6.34 -3.52 11.68
CA LYS A 48 7.15 -4.36 12.56
C LYS A 48 8.61 -3.91 12.62
N ALA A 49 9.21 -3.57 11.48
CA ALA A 49 10.57 -3.05 11.41
C ALA A 49 10.71 -1.76 12.21
N ARG A 50 9.76 -0.82 12.09
CA ARG A 50 9.73 0.42 12.89
C ARG A 50 9.69 0.14 14.38
N ARG A 51 8.86 -0.80 14.82
CA ARG A 51 8.78 -1.21 16.24
C ARG A 51 10.12 -1.75 16.75
N ILE A 52 10.76 -2.65 16.00
CA ILE A 52 12.07 -3.21 16.36
C ILE A 52 13.14 -2.11 16.48
N LEU A 53 13.12 -1.15 15.54
CA LEU A 53 14.06 -0.03 15.55
C LEU A 53 13.81 0.94 16.70
N ALA A 54 12.55 1.19 17.06
CA ALA A 54 12.17 2.02 18.21
C ALA A 54 12.58 1.37 19.55
N GLU A 55 12.48 0.05 19.65
CA GLU A 55 12.91 -0.72 20.83
C GLU A 55 14.45 -0.76 20.99
N ASN A 56 15.22 -0.61 19.90
CA ASN A 56 16.68 -0.68 19.90
C ASN A 56 17.39 0.47 19.14
N PRO A 57 17.27 1.73 19.62
CA PRO A 57 17.81 2.91 18.92
C PRO A 57 19.35 2.94 18.84
N ARG A 58 20.05 2.16 19.68
CA ARG A 58 21.52 2.17 19.80
C ARG A 58 22.24 1.37 18.70
N LYS A 59 21.59 0.42 18.01
CA LYS A 59 22.24 -0.42 16.98
C LYS A 59 22.16 0.17 15.57
N THR A 60 21.14 0.97 15.26
CA THR A 60 20.87 1.49 13.91
C THR A 60 21.83 2.61 13.49
N ARG A 61 22.35 3.36 14.46
CA ARG A 61 23.20 4.56 14.22
C ARG A 61 24.61 4.23 13.73
N ARG A 62 25.02 2.95 13.75
CA ARG A 62 26.39 2.52 13.43
C ARG A 62 26.65 2.29 11.93
N ARG A 63 25.62 2.33 11.08
CA ARG A 63 25.75 2.08 9.62
C ARG A 63 25.80 3.32 8.75
N ALA A 64 25.72 4.53 9.33
CA ALA A 64 25.74 5.81 8.60
C ALA A 64 27.12 6.52 8.60
N ARG A 65 28.20 5.82 8.99
CA ARG A 65 29.59 6.30 8.86
C ARG A 65 30.46 5.19 8.28
N ARG A 66 30.44 5.06 6.96
CA ARG A 66 31.60 4.57 6.19
C ARG A 66 31.48 5.06 4.76
#